data_AF-A0A963QGL4-F1
#
_entry.id   AF-A0A963QGL4-F1
#
_cell.length_a   1.000
_cell.length_b   1.000
_cell.length_c   1.000
_cell.angle_alpha   90.00
_cell.angle_beta   90.00
_cell.angle_gamma   90.00
#
_symmetry.space_group_name_H-M   'P 1'
#
loop_
_entity.id
_entity.type
_entity.pdbx_description
1 polymer ?
#
loop_
_entity_poly.entity_id
_entity_poly.type
_entity_poly.pdbx_seq_one_letter_code
_entity_poly.pdbx_strand_id
1 'polypeptide(L)'
;AEIDKAHLLLEPLLGSSLAPVLFGVALLCAGLNSTVTATMAGQIVMEGFINLRIAPWARRLITRGLAIIPAVFVILLYGSEGVGELLILSQVVLSFQLPFAIVPLVMFTASRAKMGELVAPRWLTGLCWLIAAVIIVLNVNLLSTVLLG
;
A
#
# COMPACT_ATOMS: atom_id res chain seq x y z
N ALA A 1 2.11 15.27 -4.00
CA ALA A 1 1.24 16.02 -4.94
C ALA A 1 -0.15 16.04 -4.34
N GLU A 2 -0.63 17.22 -3.97
CA GLU A 2 -1.68 17.45 -2.98
C GLU A 2 -3.09 17.24 -3.54
N ILE A 3 -3.91 16.52 -2.78
CA ILE A 3 -5.33 16.25 -3.06
C ILE A 3 -6.12 17.56 -3.27
N ASP A 4 -5.69 18.65 -2.63
CA ASP A 4 -6.27 19.99 -2.80
C ASP A 4 -6.18 20.51 -4.24
N LYS A 5 -5.09 20.20 -4.96
CA LYS A 5 -4.93 20.60 -6.36
C LYS A 5 -5.83 19.78 -7.30
N ALA A 6 -6.09 18.50 -6.99
CA ALA A 6 -6.98 17.67 -7.79
C ALA A 6 -8.43 18.18 -7.75
N HIS A 7 -8.90 18.66 -6.60
CA HIS A 7 -10.22 19.27 -6.45
C HIS A 7 -10.37 20.55 -7.29
N LEU A 8 -9.37 21.43 -7.22
CA LEU A 8 -9.33 22.70 -7.95
C LEU A 8 -9.14 22.53 -9.48
N LEU A 9 -8.48 21.45 -9.91
CA LEU A 9 -8.28 21.13 -11.33
C LEU A 9 -9.54 20.54 -11.99
N LEU A 10 -10.42 19.90 -11.22
CA LEU A 10 -11.66 19.30 -11.74
C LEU A 10 -12.78 20.33 -11.96
N GLU A 11 -12.79 21.42 -11.19
CA GLU A 11 -13.79 22.50 -11.32
C GLU A 11 -13.86 23.12 -12.73
N PRO A 12 -12.73 23.52 -13.37
CA PRO A 12 -12.75 24.07 -14.73
C PRO A 12 -12.89 23.01 -15.83
N LEU A 13 -12.53 21.74 -15.58
CA LEU A 13 -12.58 20.66 -16.58
C LEU A 13 -13.96 20.00 -16.72
N LEU A 14 -14.76 19.98 -15.65
CA LEU A 14 -16.07 19.31 -15.63
C LEU A 14 -17.26 20.28 -15.58
N GLY A 15 -17.03 21.59 -15.39
CA GLY A 15 -18.02 22.66 -15.54
C GLY A 15 -19.29 22.53 -14.68
N SER A 16 -19.28 21.65 -13.67
CA SER A 16 -20.46 21.21 -12.94
C SER A 16 -20.14 21.10 -11.46
N SER A 17 -20.97 21.74 -10.61
CA SER A 17 -20.92 21.69 -9.15
C SER A 17 -20.99 20.27 -8.57
N LEU A 18 -21.32 19.25 -9.40
CA LEU A 18 -21.38 17.85 -9.01
C LEU A 18 -20.00 17.16 -8.98
N ALA A 19 -19.02 17.62 -9.76
CA ALA A 19 -17.70 16.96 -9.84
C ALA A 19 -16.92 16.97 -8.50
N PRO A 20 -16.85 18.09 -7.76
CA PRO A 20 -16.32 18.15 -6.40
C PRO A 20 -16.96 17.14 -5.42
N VAL A 21 -18.29 17.01 -5.48
CA VAL A 21 -19.06 16.13 -4.59
C VAL A 21 -18.81 14.67 -4.92
N LEU A 22 -18.83 14.31 -6.21
CA LEU A 22 -18.53 12.95 -6.67
C LEU A 22 -17.10 12.55 -6.32
N PHE A 23 -16.15 13.47 -6.44
CA PHE A 23 -14.77 13.24 -6.01
C PHE A 23 -14.67 12.98 -4.49
N GLY A 24 -15.36 13.78 -3.67
CA GLY A 24 -15.43 13.56 -2.23
C GLY A 24 -16.03 12.21 -1.85
N VAL A 25 -17.12 11.80 -2.50
CA VAL A 25 -17.75 10.48 -2.31
C VAL A 25 -16.78 9.37 -2.74
N ALA A 26 -16.12 9.50 -3.88
CA ALA A 26 -15.15 8.52 -4.37
C ALA A 26 -13.98 8.36 -3.38
N LEU A 27 -13.47 9.46 -2.80
CA LEU A 27 -12.40 9.43 -1.81
C LEU A 27 -12.84 8.72 -0.52
N LEU A 28 -14.07 8.97 -0.05
CA LEU A 28 -14.63 8.29 1.11
C LEU A 28 -14.81 6.79 0.85
N CYS A 29 -15.37 6.42 -0.30
CA CYS A 29 -15.52 5.02 -0.72
C CYS A 29 -14.16 4.32 -0.83
N ALA A 30 -13.14 4.97 -1.39
CA ALA A 30 -11.78 4.43 -1.48
C ALA A 30 -11.17 4.17 -0.09
N GLY A 31 -11.34 5.12 0.85
CA GLY A 31 -10.86 4.98 2.23
C GLY A 31 -11.54 3.84 3.01
N LEU A 32 -12.86 3.68 2.82
CA LEU A 32 -13.61 2.58 3.43
C LEU A 32 -13.15 1.22 2.90
N ASN A 33 -13.00 1.08 1.59
CA ASN A 33 -12.54 -0.16 0.96
C ASN A 33 -11.12 -0.54 1.45
N SER A 34 -10.18 0.42 1.40
CA SER A 34 -8.81 0.20 1.87
C SER A 34 -8.74 -0.27 3.33
N THR A 35 -9.63 0.24 4.20
CA THR A 35 -9.64 -0.16 5.62
C THR A 35 -10.07 -1.61 5.79
N VAL A 36 -11.11 -2.05 5.08
CA VAL A 36 -11.61 -3.43 5.15
C VAL A 36 -10.53 -4.40 4.70
N THR A 37 -9.95 -4.16 3.52
CA THR A 37 -8.87 -5.01 2.97
C THR A 37 -7.66 -5.03 3.91
N ALA A 38 -7.24 -3.89 4.47
CA ALA A 38 -6.15 -3.84 5.43
C ALA A 38 -6.41 -4.68 6.68
N THR A 39 -7.64 -4.66 7.22
CA THR A 39 -7.98 -5.47 8.41
C THR A 39 -8.03 -6.97 8.14
N MET A 40 -8.40 -7.39 6.93
CA MET A 40 -8.39 -8.79 6.52
C MET A 40 -6.96 -9.27 6.26
N ALA A 41 -6.18 -8.51 5.50
CA ALA A 41 -4.77 -8.81 5.25
C ALA A 41 -3.96 -8.87 6.55
N GLY A 42 -4.16 -7.91 7.45
CA GLY A 42 -3.53 -7.90 8.77
C GLY A 42 -3.87 -9.13 9.60
N GLN A 43 -5.11 -9.64 9.51
CA GLN A 43 -5.48 -10.88 10.20
C GLN A 43 -4.75 -12.10 9.63
N ILE A 44 -4.75 -12.24 8.30
CA ILE A 44 -4.09 -13.36 7.62
C ILE A 44 -2.60 -13.39 7.96
N VAL A 45 -1.95 -12.22 7.98
CA VAL A 45 -0.52 -12.10 8.34
C VAL A 45 -0.31 -12.40 9.83
N MET A 46 -1.11 -11.83 10.74
CA MET A 46 -0.95 -12.06 12.18
C MET A 46 -1.20 -13.53 12.57
N GLU A 47 -2.23 -14.16 12.02
CA GLU A 47 -2.52 -15.58 12.29
C GLU A 47 -1.50 -16.48 11.59
N GLY A 48 -1.12 -16.18 10.35
CA GLY A 48 -0.21 -17.02 9.56
C GLY A 48 1.25 -16.96 10.00
N PHE A 49 1.77 -15.77 10.35
CA PHE A 49 3.18 -15.58 10.71
C PHE A 49 3.44 -15.49 12.21
N ILE A 50 2.49 -14.97 13.00
CA ILE A 50 2.69 -14.69 14.44
C ILE A 50 1.79 -15.61 15.32
N ASN A 51 0.86 -16.37 14.73
CA ASN A 51 -0.13 -17.20 15.45
C ASN A 51 -0.90 -16.43 16.54
N LEU A 52 -1.14 -15.13 16.33
CA LEU A 52 -1.73 -14.26 17.34
C LEU A 52 -3.16 -13.85 16.94
N ARG A 53 -4.14 -14.16 17.80
CA ARG A 53 -5.57 -13.85 17.58
C ARG A 53 -6.00 -12.68 18.47
N ILE A 54 -6.16 -11.50 17.88
CA ILE A 54 -6.68 -10.30 18.55
C ILE A 54 -8.10 -10.01 18.07
N ALA A 55 -8.95 -9.50 18.96
CA ALA A 55 -10.27 -8.98 18.58
C ALA A 55 -10.17 -7.89 17.48
N PRO A 56 -11.09 -7.87 16.49
CA PRO A 56 -11.02 -6.94 15.35
C PRO A 56 -10.99 -5.46 15.73
N TRP A 57 -11.70 -5.07 16.80
CA TRP A 57 -11.72 -3.67 17.28
C TRP A 57 -10.35 -3.24 17.82
N ALA A 58 -9.70 -4.11 18.60
CA ALA A 58 -8.37 -3.84 19.15
C ALA A 58 -7.31 -3.81 18.05
N ARG A 59 -7.38 -4.72 17.07
CA ARG A 59 -6.53 -4.69 15.87
C ARG A 59 -6.64 -3.36 15.12
N ARG A 60 -7.87 -2.90 14.86
CA ARG A 60 -8.13 -1.64 14.16
C ARG A 60 -7.64 -0.42 14.93
N LEU A 61 -7.72 -0.45 16.26
CA LEU A 61 -7.28 0.64 17.13
C LEU A 61 -5.76 0.70 17.21
N ILE A 62 -5.09 -0.45 17.33
CA ILE A 62 -3.62 -0.55 17.33
C ILE A 62 -3.05 -0.08 15.99
N THR A 63 -3.54 -0.58 14.85
CA THR A 63 -2.99 -0.21 13.54
C THR A 63 -3.26 1.25 13.19
N ARG A 64 -4.42 1.81 13.55
CA ARG A 64 -4.68 3.25 13.41
C ARG A 64 -3.83 4.08 14.36
N GLY A 65 -3.68 3.65 15.61
CA GLY A 65 -2.81 4.33 16.57
C GLY A 65 -1.37 4.40 16.08
N LEU A 66 -0.82 3.27 15.60
CA LEU A 66 0.52 3.19 15.06
C LEU A 66 0.73 4.08 13.82
N ALA A 67 -0.32 4.32 13.03
CA ALA A 67 -0.27 5.21 11.87
C ALA A 67 -0.45 6.70 12.25
N ILE A 68 -1.38 7.01 13.16
CA ILE A 68 -1.77 8.38 13.51
C ILE A 68 -0.78 9.01 14.49
N ILE A 69 -0.28 8.26 15.48
CA ILE A 69 0.62 8.81 16.51
C ILE A 69 1.90 9.41 15.89
N PRO A 70 2.63 8.70 15.00
CA PRO A 70 3.81 9.28 14.34
C PRO A 70 3.44 10.49 13.48
N ALA A 71 2.29 10.43 12.78
CA ALA A 71 1.83 11.53 11.95
C ALA A 71 1.53 12.80 12.76
N VAL A 72 0.80 12.67 13.87
CA VAL A 72 0.51 13.78 14.77
C VAL A 72 1.80 14.34 15.38
N PHE A 73 2.73 13.46 15.78
CA PHE A 73 4.01 13.89 16.34
C PHE A 73 4.85 14.69 15.35
N VAL A 74 4.94 14.24 14.09
CA VAL A 74 5.65 14.95 13.02
C VAL A 74 4.98 16.28 12.71
N ILE A 75 3.65 16.34 12.64
CA ILE A 75 2.90 17.59 12.41
C ILE A 75 3.18 18.61 13.52
N LEU A 76 3.18 18.18 14.78
CA LEU A 76 3.41 19.07 15.92
C LEU A 76 4.83 19.63 15.97
N LEU A 77 5.82 18.90 15.45
CA LEU A 77 7.23 19.33 15.46
C LEU A 77 7.66 20.06 14.18
N TYR A 78 7.20 19.62 13.01
CA TYR A 78 7.69 20.04 11.70
C TYR A 78 6.63 20.73 10.81
N GLY A 79 5.39 20.89 11.29
CA GLY A 79 4.33 21.57 10.54
C GLY A 79 3.92 20.83 9.27
N SER A 80 3.45 21.58 8.26
CA SER A 80 2.90 21.03 7.00
C SER A 80 3.95 20.39 6.08
N GLU A 81 5.21 20.82 6.14
CA GLU A 81 6.30 20.24 5.34
C GLU A 81 6.64 18.81 5.80
N GLY A 82 6.56 18.51 7.10
CA GLY A 82 6.81 17.17 7.65
C GLY A 82 5.79 16.11 7.23
N VAL A 83 4.57 16.51 6.82
CA VAL A 83 3.55 15.56 6.32
C VAL A 83 3.94 14.98 4.98
N GLY A 84 4.53 15.80 4.10
CA GLY A 84 5.03 15.36 2.80
C GLY A 84 6.16 14.33 2.95
N GLU A 85 7.09 14.58 3.87
CA GLU A 85 8.20 13.68 4.17
C GLU A 85 7.72 12.36 4.80
N LEU A 86 6.72 12.40 5.69
CA LEU A 86 6.12 11.20 6.26
C LEU A 86 5.36 10.35 5.22
N LEU A 87 4.72 10.99 4.24
CA LEU A 87 4.11 10.30 3.10
C LEU A 87 5.19 9.61 2.25
N ILE A 88 6.32 10.27 1.99
CA ILE A 88 7.46 9.68 1.27
C ILE A 88 8.04 8.50 2.05
N LEU A 89 8.24 8.62 3.37
CA LEU A 89 8.70 7.54 4.23
C LEU A 89 7.74 6.33 4.19
N SER A 90 6.43 6.57 4.16
CA SER A 90 5.44 5.49 4.03
C SER A 90 5.62 4.72 2.70
N GLN A 91 5.92 5.43 1.60
CA GLN A 91 6.21 4.80 0.31
C GLN A 91 7.53 4.01 0.34
N VAL A 92 8.53 4.51 1.06
CA VAL A 92 9.81 3.79 1.26
C VAL A 92 9.57 2.47 1.97
N VAL A 93 8.84 2.48 3.09
CA VAL A 93 8.50 1.26 3.83
C VAL A 93 7.75 0.26 2.95
N LEU A 94 6.79 0.74 2.15
CA LEU A 94 6.03 -0.10 1.22
C LEU A 94 6.94 -0.71 0.13
N SER A 95 7.91 0.07 -0.37
CA SER A 95 8.84 -0.36 -1.40
C SER A 95 9.77 -1.47 -0.89
N PHE A 96 10.18 -1.39 0.37
CA PHE A 96 10.92 -2.47 1.02
C PHE A 96 10.08 -3.74 1.21
N GLN A 97 8.77 -3.64 1.47
CA GLN A 97 7.93 -4.81 1.72
C GLN A 97 7.64 -5.63 0.44
N LEU A 98 7.52 -4.97 -0.71
CA LEU A 98 7.03 -5.56 -1.95
C LEU A 98 7.86 -6.76 -2.45
N PRO A 99 9.21 -6.69 -2.50
CA PRO A 99 10.04 -7.83 -2.88
C PRO A 99 9.82 -9.06 -2.01
N PHE A 100 9.67 -8.86 -0.70
CA PHE A 100 9.42 -9.96 0.26
C PHE A 100 8.04 -10.59 0.10
N ALA A 101 7.06 -9.90 -0.50
CA ALA A 101 5.78 -10.50 -0.83
C ALA A 101 5.80 -11.22 -2.19
N ILE A 102 6.37 -10.57 -3.22
CA ILE A 102 6.31 -11.05 -4.61
C ILE A 102 7.20 -12.28 -4.81
N VAL A 103 8.45 -12.26 -4.32
CA VAL A 103 9.40 -13.35 -4.58
C VAL A 103 8.90 -14.68 -4.00
N PRO A 104 8.47 -14.76 -2.73
CA PRO A 104 7.88 -15.99 -2.19
C PRO A 104 6.61 -16.41 -2.91
N LEU A 105 5.76 -15.47 -3.33
CA LEU A 105 4.56 -15.80 -4.08
C LEU A 105 4.89 -16.53 -5.39
N VAL A 106 5.85 -16.01 -6.18
CA VAL A 106 6.30 -16.65 -7.42
C VAL A 106 6.95 -18.01 -7.15
N MET A 107 7.75 -18.12 -6.08
CA MET A 107 8.33 -19.41 -5.68
C MET A 107 7.27 -20.43 -5.27
N PHE A 108 6.21 -20.00 -4.58
CA PHE A 108 5.15 -20.89 -4.11
C PHE A 108 4.25 -21.35 -5.25
N THR A 109 3.90 -20.46 -6.19
CA THR A 109 3.10 -20.81 -7.38
C THR A 109 3.85 -21.71 -8.36
N ALA A 110 5.19 -21.64 -8.39
CA ALA A 110 6.04 -22.50 -9.20
C ALA A 110 6.34 -23.86 -8.55
N SER A 111 6.07 -24.05 -7.25
CA SER A 111 6.46 -25.26 -6.52
C SER A 111 5.42 -26.37 -6.65
N ARG A 112 5.83 -27.50 -7.28
CA ARG A 112 5.03 -28.74 -7.32
C ARG A 112 4.70 -29.29 -5.94
N ALA A 113 5.58 -29.09 -4.96
CA ALA A 113 5.35 -29.54 -3.59
C ALA A 113 4.21 -28.77 -2.90
N LYS A 114 3.95 -27.51 -3.30
CA LYS A 114 2.90 -26.67 -2.69
C LYS A 114 1.60 -26.63 -3.49
N MET A 115 1.69 -26.59 -4.83
CA MET A 115 0.52 -26.42 -5.71
C MET A 115 0.01 -27.73 -6.34
N GLY A 116 0.78 -28.84 -6.24
CA GLY A 116 0.36 -30.14 -6.77
C GLY A 116 0.14 -30.11 -8.29
N GLU A 117 -1.09 -30.37 -8.71
CA GLU A 117 -1.51 -30.35 -10.12
C GLU A 117 -1.76 -28.92 -10.65
N LEU A 118 -1.98 -27.94 -9.77
CA LEU A 118 -2.28 -26.54 -10.10
C LEU A 118 -1.02 -25.67 -10.23
N VAL A 119 0.12 -26.28 -10.53
CA VAL A 119 1.40 -25.58 -10.65
C VAL A 119 1.40 -24.67 -11.88
N ALA A 120 1.91 -23.46 -11.70
CA ALA A 120 2.04 -22.51 -12.80
C ALA A 120 2.89 -23.12 -13.94
N PRO A 121 2.41 -23.09 -15.20
CA PRO A 121 3.20 -23.57 -16.33
C PRO A 121 4.46 -22.71 -16.48
N ARG A 122 5.54 -23.29 -17.00
CA ARG A 122 6.88 -22.66 -17.01
C ARG A 122 6.91 -21.29 -17.70
N TRP A 123 6.08 -21.08 -18.72
CA TRP A 123 5.95 -19.80 -19.40
C TRP A 123 5.34 -18.71 -18.49
N LEU A 124 4.33 -19.06 -17.71
CA LEU A 124 3.68 -18.14 -16.76
C LEU A 124 4.64 -17.83 -15.62
N THR A 125 5.37 -18.83 -15.10
CA THR A 125 6.41 -18.62 -14.09
C THR A 125 7.52 -17.69 -14.59
N GLY A 126 7.95 -17.85 -15.84
CA GLY A 126 8.92 -16.95 -16.48
C GLY A 126 8.39 -15.51 -16.59
N LEU A 127 7.14 -15.34 -16.99
CA LEU A 127 6.48 -14.03 -17.04
C LEU A 127 6.34 -13.40 -15.64
N CYS A 128 5.95 -14.17 -14.62
CA CYS A 128 5.87 -13.71 -13.23
C CYS A 128 7.23 -13.26 -12.70
N TRP A 129 8.32 -13.98 -13.02
CA TRP A 129 9.68 -13.57 -12.66
C TRP A 129 10.12 -12.30 -13.38
N LEU A 130 9.77 -12.14 -14.66
CA LEU A 130 10.03 -10.91 -15.40
C LEU A 130 9.32 -9.72 -14.75
N ILE A 131 8.02 -9.86 -14.46
CA ILE A 131 7.22 -8.81 -13.80
C ILE A 131 7.79 -8.51 -12.41
N ALA A 132 8.14 -9.53 -11.63
CA ALA A 132 8.76 -9.37 -10.32
C ALA A 132 10.08 -8.60 -10.42
N ALA A 133 10.94 -8.93 -11.38
CA ALA A 133 12.20 -8.22 -11.61
C ALA A 133 11.95 -6.75 -11.97
N VAL A 134 11.00 -6.46 -12.86
CA VAL A 134 10.62 -5.08 -13.21
C VAL A 134 10.14 -4.31 -11.98
N ILE A 135 9.24 -4.89 -11.17
CA ILE A 135 8.74 -4.25 -9.96
C ILE A 135 9.87 -3.97 -8.97
N ILE A 136 10.76 -4.94 -8.75
CA ILE A 136 11.89 -4.78 -7.82
C ILE A 136 12.84 -3.68 -8.30
N VAL A 137 13.20 -3.67 -9.59
CA VAL A 137 14.07 -2.63 -10.18
C VAL A 137 13.43 -1.24 -10.04
N LEU A 138 12.14 -1.10 -10.33
CA LEU A 138 11.43 0.17 -10.19
C LEU A 138 11.35 0.62 -8.72
N ASN A 139 11.11 -0.29 -7.78
CA ASN A 139 11.09 0.04 -6.35
C ASN A 139 12.48 0.46 -5.86
N VAL A 140 13.55 -0.20 -6.32
CA VAL A 140 14.93 0.19 -5.99
C VAL A 140 15.26 1.56 -6.57
N ASN A 141 14.84 1.85 -7.81
CA ASN A 141 15.06 3.16 -8.43
C ASN A 141 14.30 4.29 -7.69
N LEU A 142 13.04 4.05 -7.31
CA LEU A 142 12.25 4.97 -6.49
C LEU A 142 12.96 5.20 -5.15
N LEU A 143 13.41 4.13 -4.50
CA LEU A 143 14.12 4.21 -3.24
C LEU A 143 15.44 4.99 -3.36
N SER A 144 16.23 4.75 -4.41
CA SER A 144 17.48 5.47 -4.64
C SER A 144 17.23 6.96 -4.90
N THR A 145 16.17 7.29 -5.63
CA THR A 145 15.77 8.69 -5.89
C THR A 145 15.38 9.37 -4.57
N VAL A 146 14.54 8.72 -3.77
CA VAL A 146 14.11 9.27 -2.47
C VAL A 146 15.26 9.43 -1.48
N LEU A 147 16.24 8.52 -1.48
CA LEU A 147 17.38 8.55 -0.54
C LEU A 147 18.52 9.48 -1.00
N LEU A 148 18.72 9.65 -2.31
CA LEU A 148 19.84 10.43 -2.87
C LEU A 148 19.45 11.85 -3.33
N GLY A 149 18.15 12.14 -3.45
CA GLY A 149 17.62 13.45 -3.87
C GLY A 149 17.21 13.48 -5.34
#